data_AF-A0A914QKK2-F1
#
_entry.id   AF-A0A914QKK2-F1
#
_cell.length_a   1.000
_cell.length_b   1.000
_cell.length_c   1.000
_cell.angle_alpha   90.00
_cell.angle_beta   90.00
_cell.angle_gamma   90.00
#
_symmetry.space_group_name_H-M   'P 1'
#
loop_
_entity.id
_entity.type
_entity.pdbx_description
1 polymer ?
#
loop_
_entity_poly.entity_id
_entity_poly.type
_entity_poly.pdbx_seq_one_letter_code
_entity_poly.pdbx_strand_id
1 'polypeptide(L)'
;METYEKVFAAVETLLPENDGFECYKFKIGTYNEAVSEHFKLPYDDNTFAILVLNTPKMFETSFKSWLQSKKLPGETVFNVAERILHPIQDFMTQKLSSVSEVSFFLQIKYIQNFFYSR
;
A
#
# COMPACT_ATOMS: atom_id res chain seq x y z
N MET A 1 10.85 9.87 21.06
CA MET A 1 9.96 9.16 20.13
C MET A 1 10.84 8.33 19.21
N GLU A 2 10.76 7.00 19.32
CA GLU A 2 11.59 6.08 18.52
C GLU A 2 11.35 6.28 17.02
N THR A 3 12.38 6.03 16.20
CA THR A 3 12.37 6.30 14.76
C THR A 3 11.22 5.60 14.02
N TYR A 4 10.83 4.40 14.44
CA TYR A 4 9.75 3.63 13.81
C TYR A 4 8.35 4.21 14.10
N GLU A 5 8.15 4.87 15.24
CA GLU A 5 6.88 5.53 15.56
C GLU A 5 6.62 6.74 14.64
N LYS A 6 7.67 7.47 14.27
CA LYS A 6 7.58 8.54 13.26
C LYS A 6 7.17 7.99 11.89
N VAL A 7 7.72 6.83 11.52
CA VAL A 7 7.43 6.18 10.24
C VAL A 7 5.98 5.73 10.23
N PHE A 8 5.51 5.07 11.29
CA PHE A 8 4.12 4.63 11.38
C PHE A 8 3.14 5.80 11.31
N ALA A 9 3.36 6.86 12.09
CA ALA A 9 2.52 8.05 12.06
C ALA A 9 2.48 8.72 10.67
N ALA A 10 3.61 8.72 9.95
CA ALA A 10 3.66 9.21 8.57
C ALA A 10 2.83 8.34 7.62
N VAL A 11 2.89 7.01 7.76
CA VAL A 11 2.08 6.08 6.99
C VAL A 11 0.59 6.28 7.26
N GLU A 12 0.17 6.40 8.52
CA GLU A 12 -1.23 6.67 8.88
C GLU A 12 -1.73 8.01 8.32
N THR A 13 -0.85 9.02 8.27
CA THR A 13 -1.19 10.33 7.69
C THR A 13 -1.40 10.24 6.18
N LEU A 14 -0.62 9.42 5.48
CA LEU A 14 -0.72 9.24 4.03
C LEU A 14 -1.83 8.26 3.60
N LEU A 15 -2.12 7.29 4.47
CA LEU A 15 -3.12 6.24 4.28
C LEU A 15 -4.13 6.26 5.43
N PRO A 16 -4.95 7.32 5.54
CA PRO A 16 -5.90 7.45 6.64
C PRO A 16 -7.11 6.52 6.46
N GLU A 17 -7.74 6.15 7.58
CA GLU A 17 -9.01 5.40 7.60
C GLU A 17 -10.12 6.11 6.80
N ASN A 18 -10.08 7.43 6.73
CA ASN A 18 -11.02 8.21 5.92
C ASN A 18 -10.87 7.98 4.41
N ASP A 19 -9.67 7.64 3.95
CA ASP A 19 -9.41 7.21 2.57
C ASP A 19 -9.62 5.70 2.40
N GLY A 20 -10.00 4.98 3.47
CA GLY A 20 -10.31 3.57 3.46
C GLY A 20 -9.14 2.63 3.72
N PHE A 21 -8.12 3.09 4.46
CA PHE A 21 -6.96 2.27 4.80
C PHE A 21 -6.88 2.01 6.30
N GLU A 22 -6.44 0.81 6.66
CA GLU A 22 -6.12 0.45 8.04
C GLU A 22 -4.65 0.03 8.10
N CYS A 23 -3.92 0.50 9.13
CA CYS A 23 -2.49 0.24 9.30
C CYS A 23 -2.24 -0.48 10.62
N TYR A 24 -1.50 -1.59 10.59
CA TYR A 24 -1.20 -2.39 11.78
C TYR A 24 0.30 -2.66 11.90
N LYS A 25 0.84 -2.43 13.08
CA LYS A 25 2.25 -2.71 13.41
C LYS A 25 2.44 -4.19 13.71
N PHE A 26 3.52 -4.78 13.21
CA PHE A 26 3.95 -6.10 13.63
C PHE A 26 5.47 -6.26 13.50
N LYS A 27 6.00 -7.33 14.09
CA LYS A 27 7.40 -7.74 13.93
C LYS A 27 7.48 -8.87 12.92
N ILE A 28 8.53 -8.87 12.08
CA ILE A 28 8.73 -9.95 11.11
C ILE A 28 8.84 -11.32 11.79
N GLY A 29 9.46 -11.41 12.97
CA GLY A 29 9.53 -12.68 13.72
C GLY A 29 8.15 -13.28 13.99
N THR A 30 7.17 -12.45 14.40
CA THR A 30 5.79 -12.89 14.63
C THR A 30 5.13 -13.45 13.37
N TYR A 31 5.44 -12.89 12.19
CA TYR A 31 4.96 -13.43 10.92
C TYR A 31 5.66 -14.75 10.56
N ASN A 32 6.99 -14.79 10.66
CA ASN A 32 7.81 -15.94 10.30
C ASN A 32 7.52 -17.19 11.15
N GLU A 33 7.12 -17.00 12.42
CA GLU A 33 6.66 -18.08 13.31
C GLU A 33 5.31 -18.67 12.88
N ALA A 34 4.45 -17.89 12.23
CA ALA A 34 3.09 -18.29 11.86
C ALA A 34 2.99 -19.01 10.50
N VAL A 35 4.03 -18.93 9.67
CA VAL A 35 4.03 -19.45 8.29
C VAL A 35 5.01 -20.62 8.11
N SER A 36 4.84 -21.40 7.04
CA SER A 36 5.81 -22.45 6.69
C SER A 36 7.09 -21.85 6.11
N GLU A 37 8.18 -22.64 6.11
CA GLU A 37 9.52 -22.18 5.72
C GLU A 37 9.58 -21.44 4.37
N HIS A 38 8.79 -21.87 3.39
CA HIS A 38 8.76 -21.27 2.05
C HIS A 38 8.16 -19.86 2.01
N PHE A 39 7.42 -19.44 3.03
CA PHE A 39 6.80 -18.12 3.12
C PHE A 39 7.54 -17.19 4.09
N LYS A 40 8.59 -17.67 4.76
CA LYS A 40 9.35 -16.83 5.68
C LYS A 40 9.99 -15.66 4.94
N LEU A 41 9.88 -14.47 5.53
CA LEU A 41 10.50 -13.27 5.03
C LEU A 41 11.96 -13.21 5.53
N PRO A 42 12.94 -12.93 4.65
CA PRO A 42 14.37 -12.96 4.99
C PRO A 42 14.82 -11.66 5.69
N TYR A 43 14.22 -11.32 6.83
CA TYR A 43 14.58 -10.16 7.66
C TYR A 43 14.77 -10.60 9.12
N ASP A 44 15.46 -9.76 9.89
CA ASP A 44 15.64 -9.98 11.34
C ASP A 44 14.29 -10.03 12.06
N ASP A 45 14.15 -10.89 13.07
CA ASP A 45 12.89 -11.08 13.80
C ASP A 45 12.38 -9.80 14.47
N ASN A 46 13.28 -8.89 14.87
CA ASN A 46 12.92 -7.59 15.44
C ASN A 46 12.67 -6.49 14.38
N THR A 47 12.71 -6.83 13.09
CA THR A 47 12.37 -5.90 12.01
C THR A 47 10.93 -5.42 12.17
N PHE A 48 10.75 -4.10 12.19
CA PHE A 48 9.45 -3.46 12.24
C PHE A 48 8.78 -3.50 10.87
N ALA A 49 7.52 -3.92 10.84
CA ALA A 49 6.70 -3.99 9.64
C ALA A 49 5.32 -3.36 9.87
N ILE A 50 4.71 -2.88 8.78
CA ILE A 50 3.38 -2.29 8.76
C ILE A 50 2.54 -3.09 7.77
N LEU A 51 1.44 -3.66 8.24
CA LEU A 51 0.40 -4.25 7.41
C LEU A 51 -0.59 -3.14 7.03
N VAL A 52 -0.81 -2.94 5.73
CA VAL A 52 -1.81 -2.01 5.21
C VAL A 52 -2.95 -2.81 4.61
N LEU A 53 -4.16 -2.59 5.08
CA LEU A 53 -5.39 -3.19 4.57
C LEU A 53 -6.28 -2.13 3.93
N ASN A 54 -6.98 -2.54 2.87
CA ASN A 54 -8.00 -1.72 2.25
C ASN A 54 -9.37 -2.12 2.80
N THR A 55 -10.13 -1.14 3.27
CA THR A 55 -11.54 -1.32 3.63
C THR A 55 -12.43 -1.07 2.42
N PRO A 56 -13.72 -1.48 2.44
CA PRO A 56 -14.66 -1.17 1.37
C PRO A 56 -14.74 0.34 1.03
N LYS A 57 -14.46 1.21 2.01
CA LYS A 57 -14.45 2.66 1.85
C LYS A 57 -13.41 3.12 0.82
N MET A 58 -12.26 2.43 0.71
CA MET A 58 -11.20 2.78 -0.24
C MET A 58 -11.72 2.84 -1.67
N PHE A 59 -12.56 1.87 -2.04
CA PHE A 59 -13.13 1.82 -3.38
C PHE A 59 -14.04 3.02 -3.66
N GLU A 60 -14.94 3.32 -2.72
CA GLU A 60 -15.96 4.36 -2.88
C GLU A 60 -15.43 5.78 -2.74
N THR A 61 -14.37 5.99 -1.95
CA THR A 61 -13.81 7.32 -1.69
C THR A 61 -12.58 7.59 -2.54
N SER A 62 -11.45 7.00 -2.16
CA SER A 62 -10.13 7.38 -2.67
C SER A 62 -9.89 6.84 -4.08
N PHE A 63 -10.25 5.59 -4.36
CA PHE A 63 -10.10 4.99 -5.69
C PHE A 63 -11.03 5.63 -6.71
N LYS A 64 -12.31 5.82 -6.38
CA LYS A 64 -13.28 6.50 -7.27
C LYS A 64 -12.82 7.91 -7.64
N SER A 65 -12.37 8.68 -6.65
CA SER A 65 -11.86 10.03 -6.87
C SER A 65 -10.61 10.02 -7.76
N TRP A 66 -9.70 9.07 -7.52
CA TRP A 66 -8.54 8.86 -8.38
C TRP A 66 -8.94 8.54 -9.81
N LEU A 67 -9.86 7.60 -10.04
CA LEU A 67 -10.29 7.21 -11.38
C LEU A 67 -10.92 8.39 -12.13
N GLN A 68 -11.73 9.20 -11.45
CA GLN A 68 -12.31 10.43 -12.00
C GLN A 68 -11.22 11.43 -12.41
N SER A 69 -10.18 11.59 -11.60
CA SER A 69 -9.04 12.47 -11.92
C SER A 69 -8.20 12.01 -13.10
N LYS A 70 -8.27 10.73 -13.48
CA LYS A 70 -7.57 10.20 -14.66
C LYS A 70 -8.28 10.51 -15.95
N LYS A 71 -9.56 10.87 -15.92
CA LYS A 71 -10.33 11.19 -17.13
C LYS A 71 -9.88 12.53 -17.71
N LEU A 72 -9.45 12.53 -18.97
CA LEU A 72 -9.08 13.75 -19.68
C LEU A 72 -10.32 14.50 -20.20
N PRO A 73 -10.23 15.83 -20.42
CA PRO A 73 -11.32 16.59 -21.02
C PRO A 73 -11.75 16.01 -22.38
N GLY A 74 -13.05 15.74 -22.53
CA GLY A 74 -13.61 15.16 -23.76
C GLY A 74 -13.44 13.64 -23.92
N GLU A 75 -12.75 12.97 -22.99
CA GLU A 75 -12.54 11.52 -23.04
C GLU A 75 -13.83 10.75 -22.68
N THR A 76 -14.12 9.65 -23.39
CA THR A 76 -15.23 8.76 -23.04
C THR A 76 -14.80 7.75 -21.97
N VAL A 77 -15.76 7.09 -21.32
CA VAL A 77 -15.44 6.02 -20.35
C VAL A 77 -14.67 4.87 -21.01
N PHE A 78 -14.97 4.57 -22.28
CA PHE A 78 -14.28 3.52 -23.03
C PHE A 78 -12.80 3.83 -23.23
N ASN A 79 -12.47 5.08 -23.58
CA ASN A 79 -11.07 5.49 -23.77
C ASN A 79 -10.28 5.40 -22.45
N VAL A 80 -10.90 5.75 -21.31
CA VAL A 80 -10.27 5.58 -19.99
C VAL A 80 -10.01 4.10 -19.71
N ALA A 81 -10.97 3.23 -19.99
CA ALA A 81 -10.85 1.78 -19.76
C ALA A 81 -9.77 1.12 -20.65
N GLU A 82 -9.59 1.59 -21.88
CA GLU A 82 -8.51 1.12 -22.77
C GLU A 82 -7.12 1.56 -22.29
N ARG A 83 -7.03 2.74 -21.66
CA ARG A 83 -5.76 3.31 -21.20
C ARG A 83 -5.31 2.81 -19.83
N ILE A 84 -6.25 2.45 -18.95
CA ILE A 84 -5.97 2.03 -17.57
C ILE A 84 -6.30 0.55 -17.40
N LEU A 85 -5.32 -0.30 -17.67
CA LEU A 85 -5.50 -1.76 -17.72
C LEU A 85 -5.65 -2.39 -16.32
N HIS A 86 -4.98 -1.84 -15.30
CA HIS A 86 -4.97 -2.38 -13.95
C HIS A 86 -5.29 -1.29 -12.91
N PRO A 87 -6.50 -0.72 -12.94
CA PRO A 87 -6.80 0.54 -12.24
C PRO A 87 -6.57 0.47 -10.73
N ILE A 88 -6.90 -0.65 -10.09
CA ILE A 88 -6.65 -0.84 -8.65
C ILE A 88 -5.14 -0.91 -8.34
N GLN A 89 -4.37 -1.64 -9.16
CA GLN A 89 -2.92 -1.76 -8.97
C GLN A 89 -2.22 -0.43 -9.23
N ASP A 90 -2.63 0.31 -10.27
CA ASP A 90 -2.11 1.63 -10.60
C ASP A 90 -2.40 2.65 -9.49
N PHE A 91 -3.63 2.64 -8.97
CA PHE A 91 -4.02 3.45 -7.83
C PHE A 91 -3.18 3.15 -6.59
N MET A 92 -3.07 1.88 -6.22
CA MET A 92 -2.30 1.46 -5.04
C MET A 92 -0.82 1.79 -5.21
N THR A 93 -0.26 1.55 -6.39
CA THR A 93 1.14 1.89 -6.70
C THR A 93 1.36 3.39 -6.53
N GLN A 94 0.51 4.23 -7.11
CA GLN A 94 0.63 5.68 -6.97
C GLN A 94 0.52 6.15 -5.52
N LYS A 95 -0.44 5.62 -4.76
CA LYS A 95 -0.61 5.96 -3.33
C LYS A 95 0.59 5.54 -2.49
N LEU A 96 1.14 4.35 -2.73
CA LEU A 96 2.29 3.81 -2.00
C LEU A 96 3.61 4.48 -2.40
N SER A 97 3.76 4.96 -3.64
CA SER A 97 4.94 5.75 -4.03
C SER A 97 5.09 7.01 -3.17
N SER A 98 4.00 7.67 -2.79
CA SER A 98 4.03 8.82 -1.88
C SER A 98 4.54 8.47 -0.48
N VAL A 99 4.36 7.22 -0.04
CA VAL A 99 4.89 6.72 1.25
C VAL A 99 6.40 6.52 1.17
N SER A 100 6.93 6.04 0.05
CA SER A 100 8.38 5.88 -0.15
C SER A 100 9.14 7.19 -0.17
N GLU A 101 8.50 8.30 -0.57
CA GLU A 101 9.12 9.63 -0.58
C GLU A 101 9.33 10.20 0.84
N VAL A 102 8.53 9.75 1.83
CA VAL A 102 8.62 10.24 3.21
C VAL A 102 9.74 9.57 4.01
N SER A 103 10.35 8.50 3.48
CA SER A 103 11.43 7.80 4.18
C SER A 103 12.64 7.53 3.29
N PHE A 104 13.55 8.51 3.24
CA PHE A 104 14.84 8.42 2.53
C PHE A 104 15.77 7.32 3.09
N PHE A 105 15.45 6.75 4.26
CA PHE A 105 16.27 5.78 4.99
C PHE A 105 15.69 4.37 5.08
N LEU A 106 14.50 4.10 4.51
CA LEU A 106 13.85 2.81 4.63
C LEU A 106 13.75 2.10 3.29
N GLN A 107 14.24 0.87 3.25
CA GLN A 107 13.93 -0.06 2.16
C GLN A 107 12.49 -0.56 2.35
N ILE A 108 11.53 0.17 1.81
CA ILE A 108 10.12 -0.25 1.81
C ILE A 108 9.92 -1.25 0.68
N LYS A 109 9.69 -2.52 1.02
CA LYS A 109 9.25 -3.53 0.05
C LYS A 109 7.75 -3.69 0.13
N TYR A 110 7.06 -3.36 -0.96
CA TYR A 110 5.64 -3.61 -1.11
C TYR A 110 5.43 -5.03 -1.59
N ILE A 111 4.85 -5.87 -0.72
CA ILE A 111 4.35 -7.18 -1.12
C ILE A 111 2.85 -6.99 -1.33
N GLN A 112 2.45 -6.77 -2.57
CA GLN A 112 1.03 -6.75 -2.93
C GLN A 112 0.51 -8.19 -3.02
N ASN A 113 -0.79 -8.41 -2.77
CA ASN A 113 -1.41 -9.74 -2.84
C ASN A 113 -1.29 -10.44 -4.22
N PHE A 114 -0.83 -9.74 -5.26
CA PHE A 114 -0.59 -10.27 -6.60
C PHE A 114 0.89 -10.50 -6.93
N PHE A 115 1.80 -10.33 -5.96
CA PHE A 115 3.21 -10.65 -6.14
C PHE A 115 3.38 -12.18 -6.15
N TYR A 116 3.60 -12.73 -7.35
CA TYR A 116 4.07 -14.10 -7.50
C TYR A 116 5.60 -14.07 -7.59
N SER A 117 6.29 -14.62 -6.60
CA SER A 117 7.69 -15.01 -6.78
C SER A 117 7.70 -16.18 -7.77
N ARG A 118 8.19 -15.94 -8.99
CA ARG A 118 8.62 -17.03 -9.86
C ARG A 118 9.94 -17.60 -9.37
#